data_AF-A0A060C8J3-F1
#
_entry.id   AF-A0A060C8J3-F1
#
_cell.length_a   1.000
_cell.length_b   1.000
_cell.length_c   1.000
_cell.angle_alpha   90.00
_cell.angle_beta   90.00
_cell.angle_gamma   90.00
#
_symmetry.space_group_name_H-M   'P 1'
#
loop_
_entity.id
_entity.type
_entity.pdbx_description
1 polymer ?
#
loop_
_entity_poly.entity_id
_entity_poly.type
_entity_poly.pdbx_seq_one_letter_code
_entity_poly.pdbx_strand_id
1 'polypeptide(L)'
;VVGDATEWTGGTSETRSVVNAYNLAAVNAIRNTGGNNTYRFIMVPTYAASAVTAAVDDLIIPNDDANCIVSLHMYSPYYFSMDINGTSYWGSDSDKAALDSELDAVYNKFISNGTAVV
;
A
#
# COMPACT_ATOMS: atom_id res chain seq x y z
N VAL A 1 3.03 0.83 13.93
CA VAL A 1 3.99 1.04 15.03
C VAL A 1 4.97 2.07 14.54
N VAL A 2 4.94 3.28 15.11
CA VAL A 2 5.82 4.38 14.67
C VAL A 2 7.19 4.16 15.27
N GLY A 3 8.24 4.26 14.46
CA GLY A 3 9.63 4.14 14.90
C GLY A 3 10.13 2.70 15.04
N ASP A 4 9.46 1.72 14.43
CA ASP A 4 10.01 0.36 14.33
C ASP A 4 11.18 0.32 13.34
N ALA A 5 12.19 -0.50 13.61
CA ALA A 5 13.37 -0.61 12.74
C ALA A 5 13.04 -1.11 11.31
N THR A 6 11.88 -1.76 11.14
CA THR A 6 11.39 -2.28 9.87
C THR A 6 10.25 -1.46 9.27
N GLU A 7 9.95 -0.28 9.83
CA GLU A 7 8.82 0.56 9.41
C GLU A 7 8.83 0.85 7.90
N TRP A 8 10.00 1.20 7.37
CA TRP A 8 10.17 1.56 5.95
C TRP A 8 10.60 0.40 5.06
N THR A 9 10.65 -0.82 5.58
CA THR A 9 11.08 -2.02 4.85
C THR A 9 10.00 -3.11 4.79
N GLY A 10 8.75 -2.73 5.02
CA GLY A 10 7.58 -3.62 4.93
C GLY A 10 7.15 -4.27 6.25
N GLY A 11 7.80 -3.92 7.36
CA GLY A 11 7.40 -4.36 8.70
C GLY A 11 7.65 -5.85 8.98
N THR A 12 7.28 -6.26 10.17
CA THR A 12 7.12 -7.68 10.55
C THR A 12 5.68 -8.15 10.34
N SER A 13 5.46 -9.46 10.28
CA SER A 13 4.10 -10.04 10.19
C SER A 13 3.16 -9.57 11.32
N GLU A 14 3.70 -9.38 12.53
CA GLU A 14 2.93 -8.83 13.65
C GLU A 14 2.46 -7.39 13.37
N THR A 15 3.39 -6.52 12.95
CA THR A 15 3.05 -5.12 12.66
C THR A 15 2.06 -4.96 11.51
N ARG A 16 2.15 -5.82 10.49
CA ARG A 16 1.18 -5.87 9.39
C ARG A 16 -0.19 -6.35 9.85
N SER A 17 -0.22 -7.37 10.71
CA SER A 17 -1.47 -7.86 11.31
C SER A 17 -2.18 -6.78 12.14
N VAL A 18 -1.42 -5.96 12.88
CA VAL A 18 -1.97 -4.81 13.62
C VAL A 18 -2.61 -3.79 12.67
N VAL A 19 -1.96 -3.45 11.55
CA VAL A 19 -2.53 -2.53 10.56
C VAL A 19 -3.79 -3.09 9.91
N ASN A 20 -3.81 -4.39 9.56
CA ASN A 20 -5.03 -5.04 9.07
C ASN A 20 -6.19 -4.96 10.09
N ALA A 21 -5.90 -5.13 11.38
CA ALA A 21 -6.92 -4.99 12.43
C ALA A 21 -7.46 -3.54 12.51
N TYR A 22 -6.59 -2.53 12.36
CA TYR A 22 -7.04 -1.14 12.29
C TYR A 22 -7.87 -0.83 11.05
N ASN A 23 -7.46 -1.33 9.87
CA ASN A 23 -8.23 -1.19 8.64
C ASN A 23 -9.63 -1.78 8.81
N LEU A 24 -9.74 -3.00 9.36
CA LEU A 24 -11.02 -3.65 9.62
C LEU A 24 -11.88 -2.86 10.61
N ALA A 25 -11.31 -2.41 11.72
CA ALA A 25 -12.02 -1.62 12.72
C ALA A 25 -12.57 -0.31 12.13
N ALA A 26 -11.76 0.39 11.31
CA ALA A 26 -12.16 1.62 10.65
C ALA A 26 -13.28 1.39 9.62
N VAL A 27 -13.13 0.40 8.73
CA VAL A 27 -14.16 0.06 7.74
C VAL A 27 -15.48 -0.29 8.44
N ASN A 28 -15.45 -1.17 9.45
CA ASN A 28 -16.64 -1.54 10.20
C ASN A 28 -17.31 -0.33 10.86
N ALA A 29 -16.53 0.55 11.51
CA ALA A 29 -17.06 1.76 12.12
C ALA A 29 -17.75 2.67 11.10
N ILE A 30 -17.14 2.88 9.92
CA ILE A 30 -17.72 3.69 8.85
C ILE A 30 -19.00 3.03 8.31
N ARG A 31 -18.97 1.74 7.98
CA ARG A 31 -20.13 1.01 7.43
C ARG A 31 -21.33 0.99 8.39
N ASN A 32 -21.08 0.86 9.69
CA ASN A 32 -22.12 0.84 10.72
C ASN A 32 -22.90 2.15 10.87
N THR A 33 -22.40 3.26 10.30
CA THR A 33 -23.16 4.52 10.27
C THR A 33 -24.28 4.54 9.23
N GLY A 34 -24.29 3.60 8.27
CA GLY A 34 -25.32 3.47 7.25
C GLY A 34 -25.37 4.63 6.25
N GLY A 35 -26.50 4.77 5.55
CA GLY A 35 -26.72 5.80 4.53
C GLY A 35 -25.68 5.75 3.41
N ASN A 36 -25.14 6.90 3.03
CA ASN A 36 -24.11 6.97 1.98
C ASN A 36 -22.81 6.26 2.38
N ASN A 37 -22.57 6.03 3.67
CA ASN A 37 -21.38 5.30 4.12
C ASN A 37 -21.49 3.80 3.88
N THR A 38 -22.66 3.25 3.50
CA THR A 38 -22.76 1.87 3.00
C THR A 38 -22.07 1.68 1.65
N TYR A 39 -21.99 2.73 0.83
CA TYR A 39 -21.45 2.67 -0.55
C TYR A 39 -20.18 3.50 -0.76
N ARG A 40 -19.79 4.31 0.23
CA ARG A 40 -18.61 5.17 0.14
C ARG A 40 -17.35 4.34 -0.13
N PHE A 41 -16.54 4.75 -1.09
CA PHE A 41 -15.20 4.18 -1.25
C PHE A 41 -14.31 4.51 -0.04
N ILE A 42 -13.62 3.50 0.51
CA ILE A 42 -12.72 3.67 1.65
C ILE A 42 -11.32 3.24 1.23
N MET A 43 -10.33 4.12 1.42
CA MET A 43 -8.94 3.78 1.16
C MET A 43 -8.33 3.05 2.36
N VAL A 44 -7.69 1.90 2.12
CA VAL A 44 -7.00 1.10 3.14
C VAL A 44 -5.53 0.94 2.75
N PRO A 45 -4.58 1.35 3.61
CA PRO A 45 -3.17 1.23 3.30
C PRO A 45 -2.62 -0.15 3.69
N THR A 46 -1.55 -0.57 3.02
CA THR A 46 -0.61 -1.57 3.55
C THR A 46 0.12 -1.00 4.78
N TYR A 47 0.90 -1.83 5.47
CA TYR A 47 1.78 -1.31 6.52
C TYR A 47 2.73 -0.24 5.96
N ALA A 48 2.73 0.93 6.60
CA ALA A 48 3.43 2.15 6.16
C ALA A 48 3.08 2.61 4.73
N ALA A 49 1.93 2.22 4.17
CA ALA A 49 1.58 2.40 2.76
C ALA A 49 2.66 1.88 1.80
N SER A 50 3.44 0.89 2.24
CA SER A 50 4.56 0.33 1.51
C SER A 50 4.12 -0.56 0.34
N ALA A 51 4.79 -0.42 -0.81
CA ALA A 51 4.69 -1.33 -1.94
C ALA A 51 5.63 -2.56 -1.85
N VAL A 52 6.38 -2.71 -0.74
CA VAL A 52 7.23 -3.89 -0.52
C VAL A 52 6.38 -5.16 -0.53
N THR A 53 6.84 -6.20 -1.24
CA THR A 53 6.10 -7.45 -1.48
C THR A 53 5.48 -8.04 -0.20
N ALA A 54 6.22 -8.11 0.90
CA ALA A 54 5.68 -8.65 2.16
C ALA A 54 4.52 -7.81 2.74
N ALA A 55 4.53 -6.49 2.55
CA ALA A 55 3.45 -5.60 3.00
C ALA A 55 2.23 -5.68 2.08
N VAL A 56 2.46 -5.80 0.78
CA VAL A 56 1.45 -5.98 -0.26
C VAL A 56 0.75 -7.34 -0.14
N ASP A 57 1.51 -8.41 0.10
CA ASP A 57 0.97 -9.77 0.16
C ASP A 57 0.17 -10.04 1.43
N ASP A 58 0.56 -9.44 2.55
CA ASP A 58 -0.12 -9.61 3.84
C ASP A 58 -1.32 -8.65 4.01
N LEU A 59 -1.59 -7.74 3.08
CA LEU A 59 -2.78 -6.87 3.16
C LEU A 59 -4.06 -7.70 3.04
N ILE A 60 -4.98 -7.49 3.98
CA ILE A 60 -6.33 -8.07 3.94
C ILE A 60 -7.32 -6.96 3.65
N ILE A 61 -8.11 -7.11 2.58
CA ILE A 61 -9.23 -6.21 2.30
C ILE A 61 -10.35 -6.48 3.33
N PRO A 62 -10.74 -5.50 4.15
CA PRO A 62 -11.74 -5.71 5.18
C PRO A 62 -13.06 -6.24 4.63
N ASN A 63 -13.51 -7.39 5.15
CA ASN A 63 -14.78 -8.06 4.79
C ASN A 63 -14.94 -8.36 3.28
N ASP A 64 -13.85 -8.43 2.52
CA ASP A 64 -13.87 -8.50 1.05
C ASP A 64 -14.73 -7.39 0.41
N ASP A 65 -14.77 -6.21 1.04
CA ASP A 65 -15.59 -5.08 0.60
C ASP A 65 -15.06 -4.51 -0.72
N ALA A 66 -15.84 -4.68 -1.80
CA ALA A 66 -15.51 -4.22 -3.15
C ALA A 66 -15.41 -2.68 -3.28
N ASN A 67 -15.86 -1.91 -2.28
CA ASN A 67 -15.68 -0.47 -2.23
C ASN A 67 -14.43 -0.06 -1.43
N CYS A 68 -13.56 -1.00 -1.05
CA CYS A 68 -12.22 -0.69 -0.58
C CYS A 68 -11.27 -0.41 -1.75
N ILE A 69 -10.43 0.61 -1.58
CA ILE A 69 -9.36 0.98 -2.52
C ILE A 69 -8.03 0.84 -1.76
N VAL A 70 -7.06 0.14 -2.32
CA VAL A 70 -5.74 0.01 -1.69
C VAL A 70 -4.98 1.33 -1.85
N SER A 71 -4.33 1.79 -0.79
CA SER A 71 -3.51 3.00 -0.82
C SER A 71 -2.02 2.68 -0.64
N LEU A 72 -1.19 3.08 -1.61
CA LEU A 72 0.26 2.85 -1.62
C LEU A 72 1.02 4.14 -1.89
N HIS A 73 2.23 4.26 -1.33
CA HIS A 73 3.19 5.31 -1.68
C HIS A 73 4.48 4.67 -2.19
N MET A 74 4.98 5.16 -3.32
CA MET A 74 6.22 4.68 -3.93
C MET A 74 7.18 5.86 -4.13
N TYR A 75 8.32 5.79 -3.46
CA TYR A 75 9.43 6.73 -3.61
C TYR A 75 10.62 5.98 -4.21
N SER A 76 10.41 5.43 -5.40
CA SER A 76 11.37 4.59 -6.11
C SER A 76 11.94 5.33 -7.34
N PRO A 77 13.26 5.24 -7.59
CA PRO A 77 14.27 4.66 -6.70
C PRO A 77 14.60 5.60 -5.54
N TYR A 78 14.69 5.05 -4.31
CA TYR A 78 14.89 5.81 -3.07
C TYR A 78 16.07 6.80 -3.13
N TYR A 79 17.19 6.37 -3.71
CA TYR A 79 18.39 7.21 -3.83
C TYR A 79 18.20 8.41 -4.77
N PHE A 80 17.24 8.38 -5.67
CA PHE A 80 16.92 9.56 -6.49
C PHE A 80 15.85 10.43 -5.82
N SER A 81 14.82 9.81 -5.24
CA SER A 81 13.63 10.54 -4.79
C SER A 81 13.68 11.05 -3.35
N MET A 82 14.49 10.45 -2.47
CA MET A 82 14.42 10.69 -1.02
C MET A 82 15.79 10.87 -0.34
N ASP A 83 16.84 10.19 -0.81
CA ASP A 83 18.16 10.31 -0.19
C ASP A 83 18.85 11.63 -0.55
N ILE A 84 19.07 12.50 0.44
CA ILE A 84 19.77 13.79 0.27
C ILE A 84 21.22 13.62 -0.22
N ASN A 85 21.83 12.46 0.03
CA ASN A 85 23.19 12.12 -0.44
C ASN A 85 23.15 11.19 -1.66
N GLY A 86 21.97 10.96 -2.24
CA GLY A 86 21.79 10.05 -3.35
C GLY A 86 22.14 10.65 -4.71
N THR A 87 21.52 10.11 -5.75
CA THR A 87 21.78 10.51 -7.14
C THR A 87 20.87 11.65 -7.57
N SER A 88 21.40 12.62 -8.32
CA SER A 88 20.62 13.67 -8.98
C SER A 88 20.16 13.30 -10.40
N TYR A 89 20.49 12.10 -10.86
CA TYR A 89 20.16 11.60 -12.19
C TYR A 89 19.19 10.42 -12.13
N TRP A 90 18.18 10.45 -13.00
CA TRP A 90 17.25 9.37 -13.29
C TRP A 90 16.88 9.42 -14.78
N GLY A 91 16.66 8.25 -15.39
CA GLY A 91 16.07 8.16 -16.73
C GLY A 91 16.82 7.21 -17.68
N SER A 92 17.75 6.42 -17.16
CA SER A 92 18.33 5.29 -17.89
C SER A 92 17.26 4.25 -18.23
N ASP A 93 17.55 3.36 -19.17
CA ASP A 93 16.61 2.28 -19.52
C ASP A 93 16.41 1.31 -18.33
N SER A 94 17.43 1.12 -17.50
CA SER A 94 17.29 0.35 -16.25
C SER A 94 16.39 1.04 -15.23
N ASP A 95 16.44 2.36 -15.11
CA ASP A 95 15.57 3.09 -14.17
C ASP A 95 14.10 2.96 -14.55
N LYS A 96 13.81 3.10 -15.86
CA LYS A 96 12.46 2.96 -16.40
C LYS A 96 11.94 1.53 -16.24
N ALA A 97 12.76 0.53 -16.59
CA ALA A 97 12.39 -0.88 -16.44
C ALA A 97 12.13 -1.26 -14.97
N ALA A 98 12.89 -0.70 -14.02
CA ALA A 98 12.65 -0.91 -12.60
C ALA A 98 11.31 -0.31 -12.14
N LEU A 99 10.99 0.91 -12.58
CA LEU A 99 9.71 1.55 -12.28
C LEU A 99 8.53 0.80 -12.90
N ASP A 100 8.64 0.38 -14.17
CA ASP A 100 7.64 -0.42 -14.85
C ASP A 100 7.39 -1.74 -14.09
N SER A 101 8.46 -2.42 -13.66
CA SER A 101 8.33 -3.67 -12.90
C SER A 101 7.63 -3.48 -11.54
N GLU A 102 7.82 -2.36 -10.87
CA GLU A 102 7.15 -2.07 -9.60
C GLU A 102 5.65 -1.80 -9.82
N LEU A 103 5.31 -1.00 -10.83
CA LEU A 103 3.92 -0.72 -11.22
C LEU A 103 3.20 -1.98 -11.72
N ASP A 104 3.87 -2.82 -12.50
CA ASP A 104 3.33 -4.10 -12.97
C ASP A 104 3.04 -5.06 -11.80
N ALA A 105 3.91 -5.09 -10.78
CA ALA A 105 3.66 -5.90 -9.59
C ALA A 105 2.38 -5.47 -8.85
N VAL A 106 2.17 -4.16 -8.70
CA VAL A 106 0.94 -3.59 -8.12
C VAL A 106 -0.29 -3.91 -8.97
N TYR A 107 -0.19 -3.72 -10.30
CA TYR A 107 -1.25 -4.02 -11.23
C TYR A 107 -1.67 -5.50 -11.17
N ASN A 108 -0.71 -6.41 -11.26
CA ASN A 108 -0.95 -7.86 -11.26
C ASN A 108 -1.49 -8.37 -9.91
N LYS A 109 -1.13 -7.73 -8.80
CA LYS A 109 -1.64 -8.11 -7.48
C LYS A 109 -3.08 -7.64 -7.27
N PHE A 110 -3.37 -6.38 -7.57
CA PHE A 110 -4.64 -5.77 -7.16
C PHE A 110 -5.56 -5.50 -8.36
N ILE A 111 -5.10 -4.71 -9.32
CA ILE A 111 -5.95 -4.17 -10.39
C ILE A 111 -6.49 -5.27 -11.29
N SER A 112 -5.63 -6.21 -11.73
CA SER A 112 -6.06 -7.35 -12.56
C SER A 112 -7.01 -8.30 -11.83
N ASN A 113 -7.09 -8.22 -10.50
CA ASN A 113 -7.98 -9.01 -9.65
C ASN A 113 -9.20 -8.21 -9.15
N GLY A 114 -9.45 -7.01 -9.69
CA GLY A 114 -10.65 -6.21 -9.41
C GLY A 114 -10.54 -5.27 -8.21
N THR A 115 -9.36 -5.14 -7.60
CA THR A 115 -9.13 -4.23 -6.48
C THR A 115 -8.46 -2.95 -6.98
N ALA A 116 -9.13 -1.81 -6.80
CA ALA A 116 -8.58 -0.51 -7.19
C ALA A 116 -7.42 -0.11 -6.28
N VAL A 117 -6.47 0.65 -6.83
CA VAL A 117 -5.28 1.18 -6.12
C VAL A 117 -5.17 2.68 -6.36
N VAL A 118 -4.73 3.42 -5.34
CA VAL A 118 -4.33 4.83 -5.41
C VAL A 118 -2.95 5.01 -4.78
#